data_AF-A0A8H5NAM3-F1
#
_entry.id   AF-A0A8H5NAM3-F1
#
_cell.length_a   1.000
_cell.length_b   1.000
_cell.length_c   1.000
_cell.angle_alpha   90.00
_cell.angle_beta   90.00
_cell.angle_gamma   90.00
#
_symmetry.space_group_name_H-M   'P 1'
#
loop_
_entity.id
_entity.type
_entity.pdbx_description
1 polymer ?
#
loop_
_entity_poly.entity_id
_entity_poly.type
_entity_poly.pdbx_seq_one_letter_code
_entity_poly.pdbx_strand_id
1 'polypeptide(L)'
;MEYVTDDRALKVLSHFKKANITLVEWETSLLRRLGYPLASKADLLFLVPDEQMKAARHIVEENGLQDDDRPPGYMAEHARKGFRYIFGQSSHKFILVPISWTGIQQKELVPVDSATLPCPLWTVPMPALCAAYLRILTQEETGIMVRAMGNADLSGIVAYSMFDMSYEGDYMPTPEDLEHLDAAEKERMAEKDALEMENALCSIKQWKFTEETEWARDMMLQLVSGKLSYDDLPRRSRLEV
;
A
#
# COMPACT_ATOMS: atom_id res chain seq x y z
N MET A 1 9.48 12.54 -3.11
CA MET A 1 8.47 13.16 -2.21
C MET A 1 8.64 14.64 -2.38
N GLU A 2 7.60 15.36 -2.83
CA GLU A 2 7.66 16.84 -2.83
C GLU A 2 7.86 17.34 -1.40
N TYR A 3 8.63 18.42 -1.23
CA TYR A 3 8.88 19.00 0.07
C TYR A 3 7.57 19.57 0.63
N VAL A 4 7.21 19.16 1.84
CA VAL A 4 6.09 19.74 2.58
C VAL A 4 6.50 21.15 3.00
N THR A 5 5.85 22.17 2.44
CA THR A 5 6.15 23.58 2.70
C THR A 5 5.09 24.29 3.54
N ASP A 6 3.96 23.62 3.84
CA ASP A 6 2.94 24.19 4.71
C ASP A 6 3.41 24.18 6.17
N ASP A 7 3.51 25.38 6.76
CA ASP A 7 3.99 25.58 8.14
C ASP A 7 3.16 24.83 9.19
N ARG A 8 1.85 24.64 8.98
CA ARG A 8 1.00 23.90 9.93
C ARG A 8 1.31 22.42 9.87
N ALA A 9 1.43 21.85 8.66
CA ALA A 9 1.84 20.46 8.49
C ALA A 9 3.24 20.21 9.08
N LEU A 10 4.19 21.10 8.86
CA LEU A 10 5.54 21.02 9.46
C LEU A 10 5.51 21.12 10.99
N LYS A 11 4.66 21.98 11.56
CA LYS A 11 4.46 22.08 13.02
C LYS A 11 3.86 20.79 13.59
N VAL A 12 2.83 20.24 12.95
CA VAL A 12 2.23 18.94 13.34
C VAL A 12 3.31 17.85 13.39
N LEU A 13 4.08 17.68 12.33
CA LEU A 13 5.14 16.66 12.26
C LEU A 13 6.23 16.89 13.32
N SER A 14 6.59 18.15 13.58
CA SER A 14 7.53 18.51 14.65
C SER A 14 6.97 18.18 16.04
N HIS A 15 5.67 18.37 16.26
CA HIS A 15 5.00 18.05 17.52
C HIS A 15 4.83 16.54 17.70
N PHE A 16 4.57 15.79 16.63
CA PHE A 16 4.62 14.33 16.64
C PHE A 16 5.98 13.81 17.10
N LYS A 17 7.08 14.37 16.57
CA LYS A 17 8.42 14.04 17.04
C LYS A 17 8.60 14.31 18.54
N LYS A 18 8.18 15.49 19.03
CA LYS A 18 8.29 15.85 20.45
C LYS A 18 7.48 14.94 21.36
N ALA A 19 6.31 14.49 20.90
CA ALA A 19 5.42 13.59 21.62
C ALA A 19 5.74 12.10 21.40
N ASN A 20 6.81 11.77 20.67
CA ASN A 20 7.18 10.40 20.30
C ASN A 20 6.03 9.62 19.62
N ILE A 21 5.24 10.31 18.80
CA ILE A 21 4.24 9.67 17.95
C ILE A 21 4.97 8.90 16.85
N THR A 22 4.70 7.60 16.77
CA THR A 22 5.22 6.73 15.72
C THR A 22 4.39 6.92 14.47
N LEU A 23 5.05 7.28 13.37
CA LEU A 23 4.43 7.40 12.05
C LEU A 23 5.00 6.31 11.16
N VAL A 24 4.14 5.49 10.57
CA VAL A 24 4.51 4.51 9.55
C VAL A 24 3.95 5.00 8.22
N GLU A 25 4.76 5.06 7.18
CA GLU A 25 4.29 5.39 5.83
C GLU A 25 3.18 4.43 5.37
N TRP A 26 2.17 4.99 4.70
CA TRP A 26 1.06 4.23 4.16
C TRP A 26 0.66 4.68 2.75
N GLU A 27 0.02 3.77 2.01
CA GLU A 27 -0.45 3.95 0.62
C GLU A 27 0.60 4.63 -0.26
N THR A 28 0.28 5.74 -0.93
CA THR A 28 1.15 6.41 -1.92
C THR A 28 2.62 6.55 -1.49
N SER A 29 2.86 6.92 -0.22
CA SER A 29 4.22 7.13 0.30
C SER A 29 5.01 5.82 0.39
N LEU A 30 4.38 4.77 0.92
CA LEU A 30 4.93 3.44 1.07
C LEU A 30 5.09 2.75 -0.30
N LEU A 31 4.07 2.80 -1.15
CA LEU A 31 4.09 2.22 -2.49
C LEU A 31 5.25 2.78 -3.31
N ARG A 32 5.44 4.10 -3.30
CA ARG A 32 6.56 4.75 -3.98
C ARG A 32 7.91 4.32 -3.40
N ARG A 33 8.03 4.19 -2.07
CA ARG A 33 9.27 3.70 -1.44
C ARG A 33 9.63 2.30 -1.91
N LEU A 34 8.63 1.46 -2.12
CA LEU A 34 8.79 0.08 -2.59
C LEU A 34 8.94 -0.02 -4.12
N GLY A 35 9.10 1.12 -4.82
CA GLY A 35 9.40 1.16 -6.26
C GLY A 35 8.18 1.24 -7.17
N TYR A 36 6.96 1.37 -6.63
CA TYR A 36 5.75 1.49 -7.44
C TYR A 36 5.67 2.86 -8.13
N PRO A 37 5.52 2.94 -9.47
CA PRO A 37 5.61 4.20 -10.23
C PRO A 37 4.31 5.00 -10.13
N LEU A 38 4.15 5.72 -9.02
CA LEU A 38 3.03 6.63 -8.80
C LEU A 38 3.41 8.06 -9.15
N ALA A 39 2.46 8.79 -9.74
CA ALA A 39 2.53 10.24 -9.85
C ALA A 39 2.77 10.84 -8.45
N SER A 40 3.68 11.82 -8.37
CA SER A 40 3.99 12.46 -7.10
C SER A 40 2.76 13.21 -6.60
N LYS A 41 2.15 12.70 -5.52
CA LYS A 41 1.19 13.44 -4.70
C LYS A 41 1.91 13.91 -3.44
N ALA A 42 1.64 15.14 -3.03
CA ALA A 42 2.15 15.69 -1.78
C ALA A 42 1.33 15.26 -0.55
N ASP A 43 0.27 14.46 -0.74
CA ASP A 43 -0.56 13.94 0.35
C ASP A 43 0.27 13.07 1.31
N LEU A 44 -0.03 13.19 2.59
CA LEU A 44 0.65 12.52 3.69
C LEU A 44 -0.32 11.53 4.33
N LEU A 45 0.02 10.25 4.26
CA LEU A 45 -0.78 9.17 4.83
C LEU A 45 0.11 8.34 5.76
N PHE A 46 -0.29 8.24 7.02
CA PHE A 46 0.45 7.52 8.03
C PHE A 46 -0.43 6.51 8.78
N LEU A 47 0.14 5.33 9.05
CA LEU A 47 -0.36 4.50 10.15
C LEU A 47 0.23 5.02 11.46
N VAL A 48 -0.59 4.99 12.51
CA VAL A 48 -0.23 5.40 13.86
C VAL A 48 -0.67 4.29 14.83
N PRO A 49 0.13 3.95 15.84
CA PRO A 49 -0.29 3.02 16.88
C PRO A 49 -1.61 3.46 17.52
N ASP A 50 -2.53 2.51 17.71
CA ASP A 50 -3.89 2.74 18.17
C ASP A 50 -3.96 3.55 19.47
N GLU A 51 -3.07 3.24 20.42
CA GLU A 51 -2.95 3.94 21.70
C GLU A 51 -2.48 5.39 21.55
N GLN A 52 -1.81 5.72 20.46
CA GLN A 52 -1.32 7.07 20.15
C GLN A 52 -2.31 7.89 19.32
N MET A 53 -3.32 7.26 18.70
CA MET A 53 -4.27 7.91 17.79
C MET A 53 -4.94 9.15 18.39
N LYS A 54 -5.37 9.07 19.66
CA LYS A 54 -6.04 10.21 20.33
C LYS A 54 -5.10 11.39 20.50
N ALA A 55 -3.85 11.13 20.90
CA ALA A 55 -2.84 12.18 21.08
C ALA A 55 -2.44 12.78 19.72
N ALA A 56 -2.26 11.94 18.70
CA ALA A 56 -1.94 12.38 17.35
C ALA A 56 -3.03 13.30 16.78
N ARG A 57 -4.30 12.90 16.91
CA ARG A 57 -5.45 13.72 16.51
C ARG A 57 -5.46 15.08 17.23
N HIS A 58 -5.28 15.07 18.54
CA HIS A 58 -5.27 16.31 19.33
C HIS A 58 -4.19 17.28 18.86
N ILE A 59 -2.97 16.79 18.62
CA ILE A 59 -1.87 17.60 18.08
C ILE A 59 -2.23 18.19 16.72
N VAL A 60 -2.87 17.43 15.83
CA VAL A 60 -3.29 17.92 14.51
C VAL A 60 -4.28 19.08 14.64
N GLU A 61 -5.31 18.89 15.47
CA GLU A 61 -6.37 19.87 15.70
C GLU A 61 -5.82 21.16 16.36
N GLU A 62 -4.95 21.03 17.36
CA GLU A 62 -4.31 22.16 18.04
C GLU A 62 -3.43 23.00 17.12
N ASN A 63 -2.87 22.39 16.06
CA ASN A 63 -2.04 23.08 15.08
C ASN A 63 -2.85 23.59 13.86
N GLY A 64 -4.18 23.49 13.90
CA GLY A 64 -5.08 24.16 12.97
C GLY A 64 -5.16 23.53 11.58
N LEU A 65 -4.86 22.24 11.44
CA LEU A 65 -5.31 21.50 10.26
C LEU A 65 -6.81 21.26 10.38
N GLN A 66 -7.52 21.49 9.28
CA GLN A 66 -8.99 21.38 9.23
C GLN A 66 -9.39 20.01 8.74
N ASP A 67 -10.55 19.52 9.20
CA ASP A 67 -11.13 18.27 8.72
C ASP A 67 -11.36 18.33 7.19
N ASP A 68 -11.13 17.20 6.52
CA ASP A 68 -11.39 17.05 5.09
C ASP A 68 -12.79 16.50 4.83
N ASP A 69 -13.70 17.35 4.36
CA ASP A 69 -15.06 16.98 3.96
C ASP A 69 -15.18 16.53 2.50
N ARG A 70 -14.08 16.52 1.74
CA ARG A 70 -14.09 16.11 0.33
C ARG A 70 -14.32 14.61 0.19
N PRO A 71 -14.71 14.17 -1.02
CA PRO A 71 -14.84 12.75 -1.32
C PRO A 71 -13.57 11.96 -1.00
N PRO A 72 -13.71 10.73 -0.47
CA PRO A 72 -12.62 9.79 -0.32
C PRO A 72 -11.85 9.62 -1.64
N GLY A 73 -10.52 9.60 -1.56
CA GLY A 73 -9.62 9.32 -2.68
C GLY A 73 -8.61 8.21 -2.38
N TYR A 74 -8.61 7.70 -1.16
CA TYR A 74 -7.67 6.70 -0.64
C TYR A 74 -8.43 5.51 -0.03
N MET A 75 -7.81 4.34 -0.02
CA MET A 75 -8.45 3.10 0.42
C MET A 75 -8.89 3.20 1.89
N ALA A 76 -8.02 3.73 2.75
CA ALA A 76 -8.34 3.97 4.16
C ALA A 76 -9.56 4.89 4.36
N GLU A 77 -9.71 5.92 3.51
CA GLU A 77 -10.88 6.82 3.58
C GLU A 77 -12.18 6.09 3.21
N HIS A 78 -12.15 5.24 2.17
CA HIS A 78 -13.30 4.43 1.78
C HIS A 78 -13.68 3.40 2.84
N ALA A 79 -12.70 2.85 3.54
CA ALA A 79 -12.90 1.95 4.68
C ALA A 79 -13.39 2.68 5.94
N ARG A 80 -13.50 4.02 5.88
CA ARG A 80 -13.82 4.91 7.01
C ARG A 80 -12.89 4.66 8.20
N LYS A 81 -11.62 4.45 7.90
CA LYS A 81 -10.57 4.22 8.89
C LYS A 81 -9.73 5.48 9.00
N GLY A 82 -9.63 5.99 10.22
CA GLY A 82 -8.77 7.11 10.53
C GLY A 82 -9.41 8.49 10.44
N PHE A 83 -8.56 9.50 10.56
CA PHE A 83 -8.90 10.92 10.56
C PHE A 83 -8.29 11.60 9.35
N ARG A 84 -9.00 12.57 8.78
CA ARG A 84 -8.67 13.19 7.49
C ARG A 84 -8.61 14.70 7.67
N TYR A 85 -7.51 15.29 7.24
CA TYR A 85 -7.29 16.72 7.32
C TYR A 85 -6.75 17.28 6.01
N ILE A 86 -6.84 18.60 5.86
CA ILE A 86 -6.27 19.32 4.71
C ILE A 86 -5.13 20.25 5.13
N PHE A 87 -4.13 20.37 4.25
CA PHE A 87 -3.03 21.32 4.40
C PHE A 87 -2.59 21.90 3.05
N GLY A 88 -1.85 23.01 3.09
CA GLY A 88 -1.38 23.71 1.90
C GLY A 88 -2.48 24.46 1.15
N GLN A 89 -2.06 25.29 0.18
CA GLN A 89 -2.99 26.02 -0.69
C GLN A 89 -3.69 25.11 -1.70
N SER A 90 -3.03 24.03 -2.10
CA SER A 90 -3.58 23.00 -3.00
C SER A 90 -4.50 21.99 -2.28
N SER A 91 -4.76 22.19 -0.98
CA SER A 91 -5.59 21.30 -0.16
C SER A 91 -5.12 19.84 -0.21
N HIS A 92 -3.82 19.60 0.00
CA HIS A 92 -3.27 18.27 0.14
C HIS A 92 -3.85 17.56 1.37
N LYS A 93 -3.97 16.24 1.32
CA LYS A 93 -4.56 15.43 2.39
C LYS A 93 -3.51 15.03 3.42
N PHE A 94 -3.85 15.15 4.70
CA PHE A 94 -3.11 14.60 5.82
C PHE A 94 -4.00 13.57 6.52
N ILE A 95 -3.65 12.29 6.44
CA ILE A 95 -4.50 11.18 6.89
C ILE A 95 -3.76 10.35 7.92
N LEU A 96 -4.43 10.09 9.05
CA LEU A 96 -3.94 9.26 10.14
C LEU A 96 -4.83 8.04 10.30
N VAL A 97 -4.26 6.85 10.18
CA VAL A 97 -4.99 5.58 10.21
C VAL A 97 -4.46 4.71 11.37
N PRO A 98 -5.32 4.03 12.15
CA PRO A 98 -4.84 3.11 13.17
C PRO A 98 -4.09 1.93 12.54
N ILE A 99 -2.91 1.60 13.07
CA ILE A 99 -2.09 0.50 12.54
C ILE A 99 -2.81 -0.85 12.65
N SER A 100 -3.63 -1.06 13.67
CA SER A 100 -4.40 -2.30 13.87
C SER A 100 -5.30 -2.67 12.69
N TRP A 101 -5.77 -1.69 11.91
CA TRP A 101 -6.60 -1.95 10.74
C TRP A 101 -5.85 -2.76 9.68
N THR A 102 -4.55 -2.53 9.54
CA THR A 102 -3.69 -3.25 8.60
C THR A 102 -3.22 -4.60 9.16
N GLY A 103 -3.24 -4.74 10.48
CA GLY A 103 -2.65 -5.87 11.22
C GLY A 103 -1.12 -5.96 11.12
N ILE A 104 -0.45 -4.89 10.69
CA ILE A 104 1.01 -4.76 10.74
C ILE A 104 1.45 -4.74 12.20
N GLN A 105 2.52 -5.46 12.49
CA GLN A 105 3.07 -5.58 13.83
C GLN A 105 4.31 -4.72 14.00
N GLN A 106 4.59 -4.32 15.26
CA GLN A 106 5.75 -3.49 15.58
C GLN A 106 7.09 -4.11 15.11
N LYS A 107 7.22 -5.44 15.16
CA LYS A 107 8.42 -6.16 14.71
C LYS A 107 8.63 -6.14 13.19
N GLU A 108 7.62 -5.77 12.41
CA GLU A 108 7.68 -5.63 10.96
C GLU A 108 8.10 -4.21 10.52
N LEU A 109 8.19 -3.26 11.47
CA LEU A 109 8.53 -1.88 11.19
C LEU A 109 10.05 -1.70 11.01
N VAL A 110 10.41 -0.97 9.96
CA VAL A 110 11.79 -0.62 9.63
C VAL A 110 11.94 0.89 9.74
N PRO A 111 12.93 1.42 10.51
CA PRO A 111 13.14 2.84 10.61
C PRO A 111 13.66 3.40 9.28
N VAL A 112 13.24 4.62 8.95
CA VAL A 112 13.64 5.33 7.73
C VAL A 112 14.31 6.64 8.11
N ASP A 113 15.51 6.84 7.59
CA ASP A 113 16.16 8.14 7.60
C ASP A 113 15.47 9.07 6.59
N SER A 114 14.49 9.82 7.08
CA SER A 114 13.81 10.84 6.28
C SER A 114 14.53 12.17 6.40
N ALA A 115 15.27 12.56 5.36
CA ALA A 115 15.83 13.91 5.27
C ALA A 115 14.75 14.98 4.99
N THR A 116 13.55 14.57 4.57
CA THR A 116 12.51 15.46 4.06
C THR A 116 11.44 15.83 5.09
N LEU A 117 11.23 15.02 6.12
CA LEU A 117 10.23 15.27 7.16
C LEU A 117 10.89 15.46 8.54
N PRO A 118 10.41 16.41 9.37
CA PRO A 118 11.03 16.71 10.67
C PRO A 118 10.68 15.70 11.76
N CYS A 119 10.37 14.44 11.42
CA CYS A 119 9.97 13.39 12.35
C CYS A 119 10.59 12.03 11.99
N PRO A 120 10.90 11.17 12.97
CA PRO A 120 11.25 9.78 12.71
C PRO A 120 10.10 9.09 11.97
N LEU A 121 10.44 8.41 10.89
CA LEU A 121 9.47 7.75 10.03
C LEU A 121 9.80 6.26 9.99
N TRP A 122 8.76 5.44 9.96
CA TRP A 122 8.87 4.00 9.81
C TRP A 122 8.25 3.57 8.50
N THR A 123 8.69 2.43 8.00
CA THR A 123 8.15 1.78 6.82
C THR A 123 8.00 0.29 7.08
N VAL A 124 7.48 -0.45 6.10
CA VAL A 124 7.38 -1.89 6.16
C VAL A 124 7.96 -2.52 4.89
N PRO A 125 8.54 -3.73 4.97
CA PRO A 125 9.01 -4.43 3.80
C PRO A 125 7.85 -4.98 2.97
N MET A 126 8.12 -5.32 1.71
CA MET A 126 7.14 -5.87 0.77
C MET A 126 6.27 -7.01 1.34
N PRO A 127 6.82 -8.02 2.06
CA PRO A 127 6.00 -9.12 2.58
C PRO A 127 4.94 -8.65 3.58
N ALA A 128 5.30 -7.71 4.47
CA ALA A 128 4.38 -7.14 5.45
C ALA A 128 3.30 -6.28 4.77
N LEU A 129 3.66 -5.54 3.71
CA LEU A 129 2.68 -4.80 2.91
C LEU A 129 1.68 -5.74 2.22
N CYS A 130 2.17 -6.78 1.54
CA CYS A 130 1.30 -7.76 0.88
C CYS A 130 0.37 -8.46 1.89
N ALA A 131 0.90 -8.87 3.05
CA ALA A 131 0.09 -9.45 4.12
C ALA A 131 -0.97 -8.47 4.65
N ALA A 132 -0.64 -7.18 4.77
CA ALA A 132 -1.59 -6.15 5.17
C ALA A 132 -2.73 -5.97 4.16
N TYR A 133 -2.42 -5.88 2.86
CA TYR A 133 -3.45 -5.82 1.82
C TYR A 133 -4.32 -7.08 1.80
N LEU A 134 -3.74 -8.27 1.86
CA LEU A 134 -4.50 -9.53 1.92
C LEU A 134 -5.43 -9.56 3.14
N ARG A 135 -4.97 -9.08 4.29
CA ARG A 135 -5.78 -8.99 5.50
C ARG A 135 -6.95 -8.01 5.34
N ILE A 136 -6.69 -6.82 4.80
CA ILE A 136 -7.74 -5.83 4.53
C ILE A 136 -8.77 -6.43 3.55
N LEU A 137 -8.31 -7.00 2.44
CA LEU A 137 -9.17 -7.61 1.42
C LEU A 137 -10.04 -8.74 1.99
N THR A 138 -9.51 -9.55 2.90
CA THR A 138 -10.23 -10.67 3.53
C THR A 138 -11.19 -10.25 4.64
N GLN A 139 -10.93 -9.13 5.33
CA GLN A 139 -11.74 -8.65 6.45
C GLN A 139 -12.91 -7.75 6.04
N GLU A 140 -12.84 -7.12 4.88
CA GLU A 140 -13.86 -6.15 4.44
C GLU A 140 -15.12 -6.85 3.91
N GLU A 141 -16.21 -6.76 4.70
CA GLU A 141 -17.51 -7.40 4.42
C GLU A 141 -18.28 -6.74 3.27
N THR A 142 -18.08 -5.45 3.02
CA THR A 142 -18.85 -4.71 1.99
C THR A 142 -18.24 -3.35 1.70
N GLY A 143 -17.40 -3.30 0.68
CA GLY A 143 -16.91 -2.06 0.08
C GLY A 143 -16.37 -2.40 -1.29
N ILE A 144 -17.22 -2.32 -2.32
CA ILE A 144 -16.79 -2.53 -3.73
C ILE A 144 -15.54 -1.70 -3.99
N MET A 145 -15.49 -0.47 -3.48
CA MET A 145 -14.35 0.41 -3.68
C MET A 145 -13.11 0.03 -2.86
N VAL A 146 -13.24 -0.31 -1.56
CA VAL A 146 -12.07 -0.72 -0.76
C VAL A 146 -11.41 -1.96 -1.35
N ARG A 147 -12.22 -2.96 -1.76
CA ARG A 147 -11.71 -4.16 -2.43
C ARG A 147 -11.19 -3.87 -3.84
N ALA A 148 -11.87 -3.06 -4.63
CA ALA A 148 -11.37 -2.69 -5.97
C ALA A 148 -10.03 -1.97 -5.88
N MET A 149 -9.89 -1.00 -4.97
CA MET A 149 -8.64 -0.28 -4.74
C MET A 149 -7.56 -1.20 -4.18
N GLY A 150 -7.88 -2.02 -3.17
CA GLY A 150 -6.92 -2.97 -2.61
C GLY A 150 -6.47 -4.04 -3.61
N ASN A 151 -7.36 -4.51 -4.49
CA ASN A 151 -7.01 -5.41 -5.58
C ASN A 151 -6.14 -4.72 -6.63
N ALA A 152 -6.47 -3.49 -7.02
CA ALA A 152 -5.67 -2.69 -7.95
C ALA A 152 -4.27 -2.42 -7.40
N ASP A 153 -4.17 -2.01 -6.13
CA ASP A 153 -2.90 -1.77 -5.46
C ASP A 153 -2.09 -3.07 -5.33
N LEU A 154 -2.69 -4.17 -4.85
CA LEU A 154 -1.97 -5.43 -4.65
C LEU A 154 -1.51 -6.04 -5.98
N SER A 155 -2.37 -6.04 -7.01
CA SER A 155 -1.99 -6.51 -8.35
C SER A 155 -0.91 -5.62 -8.96
N GLY A 156 -1.00 -4.30 -8.80
CA GLY A 156 0.04 -3.36 -9.22
C GLY A 156 1.37 -3.61 -8.50
N ILE A 157 1.36 -3.75 -7.18
CA ILE A 157 2.54 -4.11 -6.40
C ILE A 157 3.19 -5.37 -6.96
N VAL A 158 2.40 -6.43 -7.17
CA VAL A 158 2.89 -7.70 -7.72
C VAL A 158 3.49 -7.48 -9.11
N ALA A 159 2.76 -6.84 -10.02
CA ALA A 159 3.21 -6.61 -11.39
C ALA A 159 4.57 -5.88 -11.41
N TYR A 160 4.67 -4.73 -10.75
CA TYR A 160 5.87 -3.89 -10.81
C TYR A 160 7.04 -4.37 -9.94
N SER A 161 6.80 -5.23 -8.94
CA SER A 161 7.88 -5.77 -8.10
C SER A 161 8.40 -7.12 -8.54
N MET A 162 7.62 -7.88 -9.33
CA MET A 162 7.94 -9.26 -9.69
C MET A 162 8.19 -9.48 -11.17
N PHE A 163 7.57 -8.67 -12.01
CA PHE A 163 7.63 -8.82 -13.46
C PHE A 163 8.33 -7.63 -14.09
N ASP A 164 8.94 -7.84 -15.24
CA ASP A 164 9.61 -6.77 -15.96
C ASP A 164 8.59 -5.84 -16.61
N MET A 165 8.20 -4.82 -15.85
CA MET A 165 7.32 -3.74 -16.32
C MET A 165 8.10 -2.57 -16.93
N SER A 166 9.43 -2.70 -17.13
CA SER A 166 10.27 -1.62 -17.67
C SER A 166 10.05 -1.36 -19.17
N TYR A 167 9.32 -2.26 -19.84
CA TYR A 167 8.79 -2.07 -21.19
C TYR A 167 7.52 -1.21 -21.17
N GLU A 168 7.60 0.02 -20.64
CA GLU A 168 6.61 1.06 -20.94
C GLU A 168 6.73 1.44 -22.44
N GLY A 169 6.26 0.57 -23.33
CA GLY A 169 6.35 0.74 -24.78
C GLY A 169 5.98 -0.50 -25.61
N ASP A 170 6.33 -1.70 -25.16
CA ASP A 170 5.81 -2.96 -25.71
C ASP A 170 4.89 -3.56 -24.65
N TYR A 171 3.60 -3.33 -24.82
CA TYR A 171 2.58 -3.91 -23.96
C TYR A 171 2.77 -5.43 -23.88
N MET A 172 2.36 -6.04 -22.76
CA MET A 172 1.92 -7.44 -22.77
C MET A 172 1.07 -7.61 -24.03
N PRO A 173 1.53 -8.40 -25.02
CA PRO A 173 0.92 -8.39 -26.33
C PRO A 173 -0.54 -8.76 -26.20
N THR A 174 -1.38 -7.94 -26.80
CA THR A 174 -2.81 -8.21 -26.84
C THR A 174 -3.05 -9.51 -27.61
N PRO A 175 -4.18 -10.20 -27.41
CA PRO A 175 -4.55 -11.34 -28.23
C PRO A 175 -4.38 -11.07 -29.74
N GLU A 176 -4.67 -9.84 -30.17
CA GLU A 176 -4.49 -9.37 -31.54
C GLU A 176 -3.01 -9.27 -31.96
N ASP A 177 -2.12 -8.81 -31.08
CA ASP A 177 -0.67 -8.80 -31.34
C ASP A 177 -0.12 -10.22 -31.48
N LEU A 178 -0.64 -11.15 -30.66
CA LEU A 178 -0.25 -12.56 -30.69
C LEU A 178 -0.67 -13.25 -31.99
N GLU A 179 -1.73 -12.81 -32.69
CA GLU A 179 -2.11 -13.42 -33.98
C GLU A 179 -1.06 -13.22 -35.06
N HIS A 180 -0.27 -12.15 -34.98
CA HIS A 180 0.73 -11.78 -35.98
C HIS A 180 2.12 -12.38 -35.72
N LEU A 181 2.35 -12.94 -34.53
CA LEU A 181 3.63 -13.57 -34.17
C LEU A 181 3.75 -14.97 -34.79
N ASP A 182 4.96 -15.30 -35.23
CA ASP A 182 5.29 -16.66 -35.64
C ASP A 182 5.35 -17.62 -34.43
N ALA A 183 5.41 -18.92 -34.71
CA ALA A 183 5.42 -19.93 -33.65
C ALA A 183 6.65 -19.83 -32.73
N ALA A 184 7.81 -19.43 -33.26
CA ALA A 184 9.05 -19.31 -32.49
C ALA A 184 9.06 -18.05 -31.61
N GLU A 185 8.40 -16.97 -32.05
CA GLU A 185 8.17 -15.77 -31.25
C GLU A 185 7.22 -16.05 -30.07
N LYS A 186 6.12 -16.77 -30.33
CA LYS A 186 5.19 -17.23 -29.27
C LYS A 186 5.88 -18.11 -28.25
N GLU A 187 6.71 -19.05 -28.70
CA GLU A 187 7.45 -19.96 -27.82
C GLU A 187 8.44 -19.20 -26.93
N ARG A 188 9.26 -18.30 -27.51
CA ARG A 188 10.21 -17.48 -26.74
C ARG A 188 9.53 -16.60 -25.70
N MET A 189 8.36 -16.07 -26.02
CA MET A 189 7.57 -15.26 -25.08
C MET A 189 7.02 -16.10 -23.94
N ALA A 190 6.45 -17.26 -24.24
CA ALA A 190 5.97 -18.19 -23.22
C ALA A 190 7.11 -18.68 -22.30
N GLU A 191 8.30 -18.93 -22.85
CA GLU A 191 9.49 -19.26 -22.07
C GLU A 191 9.93 -18.11 -21.16
N LYS A 192 9.91 -16.87 -21.66
CA LYS A 192 10.22 -15.67 -20.86
C LYS A 192 9.22 -15.51 -19.71
N ASP A 193 7.92 -15.57 -20.00
CA ASP A 193 6.86 -15.43 -18.99
C ASP A 193 6.96 -16.53 -17.92
N ALA A 194 7.24 -17.78 -18.33
CA ALA A 194 7.45 -18.88 -17.41
C ALA A 194 8.66 -18.67 -16.50
N LEU A 195 9.76 -18.13 -17.04
CA LEU A 195 10.97 -17.83 -16.27
C LEU A 195 10.72 -16.67 -15.28
N GLU A 196 10.04 -15.60 -15.70
CA GLU A 196 9.67 -14.49 -14.81
C GLU A 196 8.76 -14.96 -13.68
N MET A 197 7.76 -15.79 -14.01
CA MET A 197 6.89 -16.44 -13.04
C MET A 197 7.69 -17.29 -12.04
N GLU A 198 8.61 -18.12 -12.51
CA GLU A 198 9.45 -18.96 -11.63
C GLU A 198 10.32 -18.11 -10.69
N ASN A 199 10.93 -17.04 -11.22
CA ASN A 199 11.73 -16.10 -10.45
C ASN A 199 10.89 -15.39 -9.38
N ALA A 200 9.70 -14.93 -9.73
CA ALA A 200 8.75 -14.30 -8.80
C ALA A 200 8.37 -15.25 -7.66
N LEU A 201 8.02 -16.50 -7.99
CA LEU A 201 7.68 -17.51 -6.99
C LEU A 201 8.87 -17.87 -6.09
N CYS A 202 10.08 -17.93 -6.65
CA CYS A 202 11.31 -18.15 -5.88
C CYS A 202 11.60 -16.98 -4.92
N SER A 203 11.39 -15.75 -5.37
CA SER A 203 11.52 -14.54 -4.54
C SER A 203 10.54 -14.58 -3.35
N ILE A 204 9.26 -14.87 -3.60
CA ILE A 204 8.22 -14.95 -2.55
C ILE A 204 8.53 -16.06 -1.54
N LYS A 205 9.11 -17.20 -1.96
CA LYS A 205 9.54 -18.26 -1.03
C LYS A 205 10.66 -17.81 -0.08
N GLN A 206 11.49 -16.85 -0.50
CA GLN A 206 12.59 -16.32 0.31
C GLN A 206 12.18 -15.14 1.20
N TRP A 207 10.97 -14.60 1.00
CA TRP A 207 10.44 -13.52 1.83
C TRP A 207 10.38 -13.92 3.30
N LYS A 208 10.70 -12.97 4.18
CA LYS A 208 10.61 -13.16 5.63
C LYS A 208 9.27 -12.64 6.12
N PHE A 209 8.35 -13.55 6.36
CA PHE A 209 7.12 -13.27 7.10
C PHE A 209 7.34 -13.55 8.58
N THR A 210 6.46 -13.00 9.41
CA THR A 210 6.35 -13.37 10.82
C THR A 210 5.51 -14.64 10.94
N GLU A 211 5.56 -15.32 12.07
CA GLU A 211 4.73 -16.51 12.31
C GLU A 211 3.23 -16.23 12.08
N GLU A 212 2.77 -15.03 12.42
CA GLU A 212 1.39 -14.57 12.30
C GLU A 212 1.03 -14.12 10.87
N THR A 213 2.01 -13.92 10.00
CA THR A 213 1.82 -13.51 8.60
C THR A 213 2.25 -14.57 7.59
N GLU A 214 2.71 -15.74 8.04
CA GLU A 214 3.18 -16.83 7.17
C GLU A 214 2.07 -17.38 6.25
N TRP A 215 0.80 -17.33 6.68
CA TRP A 215 -0.36 -17.68 5.85
C TRP A 215 -0.44 -16.86 4.55
N ALA A 216 0.07 -15.62 4.58
CA ALA A 216 0.04 -14.74 3.42
C ALA A 216 0.99 -15.23 2.32
N ARG A 217 2.04 -15.98 2.66
CA ARG A 217 2.98 -16.52 1.66
C ARG A 217 2.27 -17.43 0.66
N ASP A 218 1.50 -18.39 1.15
CA ASP A 218 0.80 -19.34 0.29
C ASP A 218 -0.21 -18.64 -0.62
N MET A 219 -0.96 -17.68 -0.06
CA MET A 219 -1.88 -16.87 -0.86
C MET A 219 -1.17 -16.04 -1.93
N MET A 220 -0.05 -15.41 -1.61
CA MET A 220 0.76 -14.69 -2.61
C MET A 220 1.30 -15.62 -3.69
N LEU A 221 1.76 -16.83 -3.33
CA LEU A 221 2.20 -17.83 -4.32
C LEU A 221 1.05 -18.24 -5.25
N GLN A 222 -0.16 -18.44 -4.73
CA GLN A 222 -1.33 -18.78 -5.54
C GLN A 222 -1.77 -17.62 -6.44
N LEU A 223 -1.76 -16.38 -5.94
CA LEU A 223 -2.08 -15.19 -6.72
C LEU A 223 -1.09 -14.97 -7.86
N VAL A 224 0.22 -15.01 -7.55
CA VAL A 224 1.27 -14.81 -8.56
C VAL A 224 1.25 -15.92 -9.61
N SER A 225 1.07 -17.18 -9.20
CA SER A 225 0.96 -18.30 -10.16
C SER A 225 -0.34 -18.34 -10.97
N GLY A 226 -1.28 -17.41 -10.74
CA GLY A 226 -2.58 -17.39 -11.40
C GLY A 226 -3.55 -18.50 -10.96
N LYS A 227 -3.20 -19.28 -9.93
CA LYS A 227 -4.08 -20.33 -9.38
C LYS A 227 -5.27 -19.76 -8.60
N LEU A 228 -5.12 -18.56 -8.07
CA LEU A 228 -6.15 -17.81 -7.37
C LEU A 228 -6.33 -16.45 -8.03
N SER A 229 -7.56 -16.08 -8.34
CA SER A 229 -7.88 -14.72 -8.76
C SER A 229 -7.98 -13.79 -7.55
N TYR A 230 -7.60 -12.52 -7.73
CA TYR A 230 -7.81 -11.46 -6.73
C TYR A 230 -9.30 -11.29 -6.38
N ASP A 231 -10.20 -11.58 -7.31
CA ASP A 231 -11.65 -11.46 -7.08
C ASP A 231 -12.21 -12.59 -6.20
N ASP A 232 -11.52 -13.72 -6.21
CA ASP A 232 -11.84 -14.95 -5.46
C ASP A 232 -11.22 -14.95 -4.06
N LEU A 233 -10.46 -13.92 -3.69
CA LEU A 233 -9.92 -13.77 -2.34
C LEU A 233 -11.06 -13.87 -1.31
N PRO A 234 -10.87 -14.62 -0.20
CA PRO A 234 -11.88 -14.85 0.81
C PRO A 234 -12.56 -13.55 1.23
N ARG A 235 -13.84 -13.65 1.55
CA ARG A 235 -14.64 -12.53 2.06
C ARG A 235 -15.14 -12.91 3.42
N ARG A 236 -15.16 -11.95 4.33
CA ARG A 236 -15.91 -12.08 5.56
C ARG A 236 -17.39 -12.19 5.18
N SER A 237 -17.95 -13.40 5.29
CA SER A 237 -19.36 -13.65 5.06
C SER A 237 -20.15 -12.99 6.18
N ARG A 238 -21.24 -12.28 5.84
CA ARG A 238 -22.20 -11.82 6.85
C ARG A 238 -22.60 -13.04 7.68
N LEU A 239 -22.28 -13.04 8.96
CA LEU A 239 -23.04 -13.82 9.92
C LEU A 239 -24.45 -13.20 9.90
N GLU A 240 -25.39 -13.89 9.28
CA GLU A 240 -26.81 -13.59 9.49
C GLU A 240 -27.08 -13.77 10.98
N VAL A 241 -27.26 -12.64 11.68
CA VAL A 241 -27.81 -12.57 13.04
C VAL A 241 -29.22 -11.99 12.92
#